data_AF-A0AAD4PK20-F1
#
_entry.id   AF-A0AAD4PK20-F1
#
_cell.length_a   1.000
_cell.length_b   1.000
_cell.length_c   1.000
_cell.angle_alpha   90.00
_cell.angle_beta   90.00
_cell.angle_gamma   90.00
#
_symmetry.space_group_name_H-M   'P 1'
#
loop_
_entity.id
_entity.type
_entity.pdbx_description
1 polymer ?
#
loop_
_entity_poly.entity_id
_entity_poly.type
_entity_poly.pdbx_seq_one_letter_code
_entity_poly.pdbx_strand_id
1 'polypeptide(L)'
;MAKEVITTDQLKYFRLVSKTDDISRERWLETFSWYPSRQITEFSRVAQIYCDSRHTYGDEIFLKYAQRRRLNSKHSITVRRSNEVDVEEETQDNVNYNAKVPPTTNGEYGRFKPTRVNYC
;
A
#
# COMPACT_ATOMS: atom_id res chain seq x y z
N MET A 1 -23.40 -1.56 36.78
CA MET A 1 -22.02 -1.34 36.31
C MET A 1 -21.19 -0.89 37.50
N ALA A 2 -20.04 -1.51 37.75
CA ALA A 2 -19.18 -1.16 38.88
C ALA A 2 -18.65 0.26 38.70
N LYS A 3 -18.67 1.06 39.78
CA LYS A 3 -18.18 2.43 39.76
C LYS A 3 -16.67 2.38 40.02
N GLU A 4 -15.88 2.36 38.96
CA GLU A 4 -14.42 2.42 39.07
C GLU A 4 -14.02 3.78 39.68
N VAL A 5 -13.17 3.73 40.70
CA VAL A 5 -12.61 4.94 41.33
C VAL A 5 -11.46 5.41 40.45
N ILE A 6 -11.68 6.49 39.72
CA ILE A 6 -10.63 7.11 38.90
C ILE A 6 -9.57 7.68 39.83
N THR A 7 -8.33 7.22 39.67
CA THR A 7 -7.20 7.72 40.46
C THR A 7 -6.70 9.05 39.90
N THR A 8 -6.07 9.86 40.76
CA THR A 8 -5.46 11.13 40.33
C THR A 8 -4.36 10.94 39.29
N ASP A 9 -3.69 9.78 39.31
CA ASP A 9 -2.65 9.44 38.35
C ASP A 9 -3.23 9.16 36.95
N GLN A 10 -4.36 8.44 36.88
CA GLN A 10 -5.11 8.25 35.64
C GLN A 10 -5.55 9.60 35.05
N LEU A 11 -6.04 10.53 35.88
CA LEU A 11 -6.39 11.88 35.41
C LEU A 11 -5.19 12.66 34.86
N LYS A 12 -4.01 12.56 35.50
CA LYS A 12 -2.78 13.19 35.01
C LYS A 12 -2.35 12.59 33.68
N TYR A 13 -2.42 11.27 33.54
CA TYR A 13 -2.11 10.58 32.30
C TYR A 13 -3.04 11.02 31.17
N PHE A 14 -4.36 11.02 31.39
CA PHE A 14 -5.32 11.48 30.39
C PHE A 14 -5.03 12.93 29.95
N ARG A 15 -4.72 13.82 30.90
CA ARG A 15 -4.36 15.21 30.58
C ARG A 15 -3.09 15.32 29.74
N LEU A 16 -2.09 14.50 30.05
CA LEU A 16 -0.85 14.44 29.26
C LEU A 16 -1.13 13.98 27.84
N VAL A 17 -1.89 12.89 27.69
CA VAL A 17 -2.26 12.32 26.38
C VAL A 17 -3.05 13.34 25.55
N SER A 18 -4.07 13.97 26.12
CA SER A 18 -4.84 15.01 25.42
C SER A 18 -3.95 16.16 24.97
N LYS A 19 -3.03 16.62 25.83
CA LYS A 19 -2.08 17.68 25.46
C LYS A 19 -1.16 17.25 24.31
N THR A 20 -0.65 16.02 24.33
CA THR A 20 0.20 15.52 23.26
C THR A 20 -0.56 15.35 21.95
N ASP A 21 -1.83 14.96 22.02
CA ASP A 21 -2.72 14.84 20.86
C ASP A 21 -2.95 16.22 20.22
N ASP A 22 -3.29 17.23 21.02
CA ASP A 22 -3.47 18.61 20.55
C ASP A 22 -2.22 19.15 19.86
N ILE A 23 -1.03 18.98 20.46
CA ILE A 23 0.24 19.40 19.86
C ILE A 23 0.50 18.67 18.53
N SER A 24 0.21 17.36 18.48
CA SER A 24 0.40 16.57 17.26
C SER A 24 -0.56 17.03 16.15
N ARG A 25 -1.80 17.36 16.50
CA ARG A 25 -2.82 17.86 15.58
C ARG A 25 -2.46 19.24 15.05
N GLU A 26 -2.02 20.16 15.91
CA GLU A 26 -1.56 21.50 15.51
C GLU A 26 -0.38 21.39 14.53
N ARG A 27 0.63 20.59 14.88
CA ARG A 27 1.77 20.36 13.99
C ARG A 27 1.34 19.79 12.65
N TRP A 28 0.41 18.83 12.64
CA TRP A 28 -0.11 18.27 11.40
C TRP A 28 -0.85 19.32 10.55
N LEU A 29 -1.66 20.17 11.17
CA LEU A 29 -2.35 21.26 10.48
C LEU A 29 -1.37 22.27 9.88
N GLU A 30 -0.31 22.63 10.59
CA GLU A 30 0.68 23.58 10.10
C GLU A 30 1.51 23.02 8.94
N THR A 31 1.89 21.73 9.02
CA THR A 31 2.87 21.15 8.07
C THR A 31 2.24 20.33 6.94
N PHE A 32 1.08 19.71 7.17
CA PHE A 32 0.50 18.71 6.27
C PHE A 32 -0.97 18.96 5.91
N SER A 33 -1.59 20.08 6.32
CA SER A 33 -2.98 20.40 5.96
C SER A 33 -3.23 20.47 4.44
N TRP A 34 -2.21 20.78 3.65
CA TRP A 34 -2.27 20.80 2.19
C TRP A 34 -2.33 19.40 1.56
N TYR A 35 -1.84 18.38 2.27
CA TYR A 35 -1.64 17.04 1.71
C TYR A 35 -2.95 16.37 1.26
N PRO A 36 -4.03 16.32 2.07
CA PRO A 36 -5.28 15.69 1.66
C PRO A 36 -5.88 16.30 0.39
N SER A 37 -5.91 17.64 0.31
CA SER A 37 -6.44 18.35 -0.86
C SER A 37 -5.63 18.03 -2.11
N ARG A 38 -4.30 18.02 -2.01
CA ARG A 38 -3.42 17.68 -3.13
C ARG A 38 -3.52 16.20 -3.51
N GLN A 39 -3.60 15.33 -2.53
CA GLN A 39 -3.80 13.89 -2.70
C GLN A 39 -5.06 13.61 -3.53
N ILE A 40 -6.18 14.26 -3.20
CA ILE A 40 -7.44 14.13 -3.95
C ILE A 40 -7.26 14.55 -5.42
N THR A 41 -6.62 15.70 -5.66
CA THR A 41 -6.38 16.21 -7.02
C THR A 41 -5.50 15.29 -7.84
N GLU A 42 -4.43 14.75 -7.27
CA GLU A 42 -3.54 13.83 -7.99
C GLU A 42 -4.22 12.49 -8.26
N PHE A 43 -4.96 11.94 -7.28
CA PHE A 43 -5.66 10.68 -7.47
C PHE A 43 -6.85 10.77 -8.43
N SER A 44 -7.52 11.93 -8.53
CA SER A 44 -8.58 12.12 -9.52
C SER A 44 -8.03 12.08 -10.95
N ARG A 45 -6.78 12.51 -11.16
CA ARG A 45 -6.11 12.52 -12.46
C ARG A 45 -5.65 11.13 -12.93
N VAL A 46 -5.54 10.15 -12.04
CA VAL A 46 -5.05 8.79 -12.38
C VAL A 46 -5.88 8.15 -13.50
N ALA A 47 -7.21 8.33 -13.48
CA ALA A 47 -8.08 7.81 -14.53
C ALA A 47 -7.76 8.43 -15.91
N GLN A 48 -7.52 9.75 -15.94
CA GLN A 48 -7.13 10.45 -17.16
C GLN A 48 -5.78 9.95 -17.68
N ILE A 49 -4.80 9.75 -16.80
CA ILE A 49 -3.47 9.22 -17.18
C ILE A 49 -3.60 7.85 -17.85
N TYR A 50 -4.50 6.99 -17.35
CA TYR A 50 -4.75 5.69 -17.98
C TYR A 50 -5.40 5.82 -19.37
N CYS A 51 -6.36 6.73 -19.54
CA CYS A 51 -6.93 7.03 -20.85
C CYS A 51 -5.88 7.56 -21.83
N ASP A 52 -5.05 8.52 -21.40
CA ASP A 52 -3.99 9.11 -22.21
C ASP A 52 -2.95 8.07 -22.60
N SER A 53 -2.55 7.20 -21.66
CA SER A 53 -1.61 6.10 -21.89
C SER A 53 -2.17 5.08 -22.89
N ARG A 54 -3.46 4.76 -22.77
CA ARG A 54 -4.14 3.87 -23.71
C ARG A 54 -4.18 4.47 -25.13
N HIS A 55 -4.44 5.77 -25.23
CA HIS A 55 -4.47 6.47 -26.51
C HIS A 55 -3.08 6.56 -27.18
N THR A 56 -2.02 6.79 -26.39
CA THR A 56 -0.65 6.96 -26.91
C THR A 56 0.02 5.65 -27.29
N TYR A 57 -0.12 4.60 -26.48
CA TYR A 57 0.58 3.33 -26.68
C TYR A 57 -0.28 2.24 -27.36
N GLY A 58 -1.59 2.47 -27.47
CA GLY A 58 -2.54 1.51 -28.02
C GLY A 58 -2.94 0.40 -27.04
N ASP A 59 -3.99 -0.31 -27.41
CA ASP A 59 -4.68 -1.26 -26.52
C ASP A 59 -3.83 -2.47 -26.14
N GLU A 60 -3.00 -2.99 -27.06
CA GLU A 60 -2.20 -4.20 -26.82
C GLU A 60 -1.14 -3.99 -25.72
N ILE A 61 -0.41 -2.88 -25.78
CA ILE A 61 0.64 -2.54 -24.81
C ILE A 61 -0.01 -2.19 -23.47
N PHE A 62 -1.13 -1.46 -23.50
CA PHE A 62 -1.88 -1.13 -22.29
C PHE A 62 -2.45 -2.38 -21.60
N LEU A 63 -2.96 -3.36 -22.34
CA LEU A 63 -3.44 -4.63 -21.79
C LEU A 63 -2.31 -5.44 -21.13
N LYS A 64 -1.13 -5.51 -21.75
CA LYS A 64 0.05 -6.15 -21.12
C LYS A 64 0.44 -5.45 -19.82
N TYR A 65 0.35 -4.12 -19.77
CA TYR A 65 0.57 -3.35 -18.55
C TYR A 65 -0.51 -3.63 -17.48
N ALA A 66 -1.78 -3.70 -17.89
CA ALA A 66 -2.92 -4.00 -17.03
C ALA A 66 -2.84 -5.39 -16.39
N GLN A 67 -2.48 -6.40 -17.18
CA GLN A 67 -2.37 -7.80 -16.75
C GLN A 67 -1.29 -8.01 -15.69
N ARG A 68 -0.23 -7.20 -15.68
CA ARG A 68 0.83 -7.21 -14.64
C ARG A 68 0.38 -6.70 -13.28
N ARG A 69 -0.94 -6.50 -13.05
CA ARG A 69 -1.54 -5.96 -11.81
C ARG A 69 -0.95 -4.61 -11.35
N ARG A 70 -0.39 -3.83 -12.28
CA ARG A 70 0.17 -2.50 -12.00
C ARG A 70 -0.89 -1.40 -11.99
N LEU A 71 -2.10 -1.71 -12.46
CA LEU A 71 -3.25 -0.81 -12.37
C LEU A 71 -3.89 -0.88 -10.98
N ASN A 72 -4.39 0.26 -10.51
CA ASN A 72 -5.25 0.31 -9.34
C ASN A 72 -6.47 -0.60 -9.55
N SER A 73 -6.91 -1.32 -8.51
CA SER A 73 -8.01 -2.30 -8.59
C SER A 73 -9.32 -1.72 -9.12
N LYS A 74 -9.56 -0.42 -8.90
CA LYS A 74 -10.73 0.30 -9.44
C LYS A 74 -10.70 0.47 -10.96
N HIS A 75 -9.51 0.39 -11.55
CA HIS A 75 -9.25 0.58 -12.98
C HIS A 75 -8.77 -0.70 -13.68
N SER A 76 -8.44 -1.73 -12.91
CA SER A 76 -8.27 -3.07 -13.45
C SER A 76 -9.65 -3.57 -13.87
N ILE A 77 -9.94 -3.46 -15.17
CA ILE A 77 -11.01 -4.27 -15.77
C ILE A 77 -10.63 -5.70 -15.40
N THR A 78 -11.50 -6.37 -14.66
CA THR A 78 -11.37 -7.81 -14.47
C THR A 78 -11.47 -8.38 -15.88
N VAL A 79 -10.33 -8.67 -16.51
CA VAL A 79 -10.25 -9.45 -17.76
C VAL A 79 -10.63 -10.87 -17.38
N ARG A 80 -11.89 -11.04 -16.93
CA ARG A 80 -12.64 -12.28 -16.87
C ARG A 80 -13.50 -12.30 -18.12
N ARG A 81 -12.84 -12.37 -19.27
CA ARG A 81 -13.38 -12.86 -20.55
C ARG A 81 -12.32 -12.61 -21.62
N SER A 82 -12.15 -13.64 -22.45
CA SER A 82 -11.19 -13.78 -23.55
C SER A 82 -9.72 -13.71 -23.15
N ASN A 83 -9.20 -14.82 -22.62
CA ASN A 83 -8.09 -15.55 -23.25
C ASN A 83 -7.90 -16.87 -22.50
N GLU A 84 -8.72 -17.84 -22.85
CA GLU A 84 -8.43 -19.27 -22.69
C GLU A 84 -7.37 -19.73 -23.73
N VAL A 85 -6.45 -18.84 -24.14
CA VAL A 85 -5.49 -19.14 -25.19
C VAL A 85 -4.12 -18.62 -24.75
N ASP A 86 -3.32 -19.58 -24.30
CA ASP A 86 -1.87 -19.62 -24.38
C ASP A 86 -1.08 -18.45 -23.77
N VAL A 87 -0.96 -18.44 -22.45
CA VAL A 87 0.33 -18.09 -21.83
C VAL A 87 0.59 -19.13 -20.77
N GLU A 88 1.59 -19.94 -21.05
CA GLU A 88 2.31 -20.81 -20.12
C GLU A 88 2.23 -20.24 -18.71
N GLU A 89 1.79 -21.08 -17.78
CA GLU A 89 1.93 -20.85 -16.37
C GLU A 89 3.41 -20.54 -16.09
N GLU A 90 3.80 -19.25 -16.12
CA GLU A 90 4.84 -18.77 -15.24
C GLU A 90 4.24 -18.95 -13.86
N THR A 91 4.46 -20.17 -13.35
CA THR A 91 4.37 -20.55 -11.96
C THR A 91 4.67 -19.30 -11.15
N GLN A 92 3.66 -18.81 -10.44
CA GLN A 92 3.93 -17.96 -9.29
C GLN A 92 4.91 -18.77 -8.45
N ASP A 93 6.20 -18.42 -8.54
CA ASP A 93 7.24 -19.06 -7.75
C ASP A 93 6.80 -18.83 -6.31
N ASN A 94 6.18 -19.85 -5.75
CA ASN A 94 5.75 -19.89 -4.38
C ASN A 94 7.03 -20.14 -3.60
N VAL A 95 7.85 -19.09 -3.44
CA VAL A 95 9.25 -19.14 -2.95
C VAL A 95 9.35 -19.66 -1.51
N ASN A 96 8.24 -20.08 -0.91
CA ASN A 96 8.12 -20.29 0.52
C ASN A 96 7.54 -21.64 0.94
N TYR A 97 7.53 -22.66 0.08
CA TYR A 97 7.02 -23.98 0.49
C TYR A 97 7.94 -24.72 1.48
N ASN A 98 9.22 -24.30 1.62
CA ASN A 98 10.23 -24.98 2.44
C ASN A 98 11.15 -24.04 3.24
N ALA A 99 10.77 -22.79 3.48
CA ALA A 99 11.60 -21.87 4.28
C ALA A 99 11.57 -22.25 5.77
N LYS A 100 12.53 -23.09 6.18
CA LYS A 100 12.78 -23.40 7.59
C LYS A 100 13.65 -22.28 8.18
N VAL A 101 13.05 -21.37 8.94
CA VAL A 101 13.79 -20.31 9.64
C VAL A 101 14.22 -20.83 11.02
N PRO A 102 15.52 -20.83 11.37
CA PRO A 102 15.94 -21.00 12.75
C PRO A 102 15.76 -19.68 13.54
N PRO A 103 15.40 -19.73 14.83
CA PRO A 103 15.04 -18.56 15.60
C PRO A 103 16.27 -17.68 15.85
N THR A 104 16.16 -16.39 15.53
CA THR A 104 17.25 -15.43 15.66
C THR A 104 17.22 -14.76 17.04
N THR A 105 18.38 -14.30 17.53
CA THR A 105 18.43 -13.28 18.59
C THR A 105 18.95 -11.93 18.09
N ASN A 106 19.62 -11.83 16.92
CA ASN A 106 19.98 -10.56 16.25
C ASN A 106 20.61 -10.74 14.84
N GLY A 107 20.32 -11.82 14.12
CA GLY A 107 21.07 -12.17 12.90
C GLY A 107 20.19 -12.36 11.66
N GLU A 108 20.49 -11.60 10.61
CA GLU A 108 20.11 -11.80 9.20
C GLU A 108 18.86 -11.09 8.67
N TYR A 109 18.78 -9.76 8.85
CA TYR A 109 18.17 -8.93 7.80
C TYR A 109 19.15 -8.87 6.62
N GLY A 110 18.75 -9.42 5.46
CA GLY A 110 19.48 -9.23 4.19
C GLY A 110 19.98 -10.49 3.46
N ARG A 111 19.64 -11.72 3.89
CA ARG A 111 20.05 -12.94 3.17
C ARG A 111 19.15 -13.39 2.03
N PHE A 112 18.11 -12.63 1.70
CA PHE A 112 17.37 -12.85 0.46
C PHE A 112 18.00 -12.02 -0.65
N LYS A 113 18.55 -12.70 -1.66
CA LYS A 113 18.87 -12.02 -2.91
C LYS A 113 17.57 -11.42 -3.46
N PRO A 114 17.54 -10.13 -3.81
CA PRO A 114 16.34 -9.54 -4.39
C PRO A 114 15.98 -10.33 -5.64
N THR A 115 14.72 -10.72 -5.76
CA THR A 115 14.23 -11.34 -6.99
C THR A 115 14.27 -10.31 -8.13
N ARG A 116 14.17 -10.78 -9.38
CA ARG A 116 14.19 -9.91 -10.57
C ARG A 116 13.11 -8.82 -10.56
N VAL A 117 12.08 -8.96 -9.72
CA VAL A 117 11.00 -7.99 -9.52
C VAL A 117 11.42 -6.83 -8.60
N ASN A 118 12.41 -7.06 -7.72
CA ASN A 118 12.86 -6.13 -6.69
C ASN A 118 14.24 -5.51 -6.99
N TYR A 119 14.80 -5.76 -8.18
CA TYR A 119 16.03 -5.15 -8.66
C TYR A 119 15.65 -3.96 -9.54
N CYS A 120 16.04 -2.73 -9.15
CA CYS A 120 15.91 -1.52 -9.97
C CYS A 120 17.03 -1.46 -11.01
#